data_AF-A0AAV8WUB5-F1
#
_entry.id   AF-A0AAV8WUB5-F1
#
_cell.length_a   1.000
_cell.length_b   1.000
_cell.length_c   1.000
_cell.angle_alpha   90.00
_cell.angle_beta   90.00
_cell.angle_gamma   90.00
#
_symmetry.space_group_name_H-M   'P 1'
#
loop_
_entity.id
_entity.type
_entity.pdbx_description
1 polymer ?
#
loop_
_entity_poly.entity_id
_entity_poly.type
_entity_poly.pdbx_seq_one_letter_code
_entity_poly.pdbx_strand_id
1 'polypeptide(L)'
;MYNLLVNGQLNIPDSKPLPDYENTTKMPHVIVADEAFSMSQHVMRPYARRNLDIKKRLFNYRLSRARRFVECTFGILANKGRVFHTAIMLDPDFVKDIVLAACVLHNFVRVRDGYQFEDTLTSPMENIEVIGTGGSCTAAKNIRNVFADYFTSPAGCVPWQYNMI
;
A
#
# COMPACT_ATOMS: atom_id res chain seq x y z
N MET A 1 7.59 10.76 10.55
CA MET A 1 7.26 9.36 10.17
C MET A 1 8.49 8.53 9.87
N TYR A 2 9.36 8.90 8.91
CA TYR A 2 10.55 8.12 8.54
C TYR A 2 11.48 7.80 9.73
N ASN A 3 11.80 8.79 10.58
CA ASN A 3 12.63 8.57 11.77
C ASN A 3 11.98 7.58 12.76
N LEU A 4 10.66 7.68 12.97
CA LEU A 4 9.93 6.74 13.83
C LEU A 4 9.97 5.32 13.27
N LEU A 5 9.89 5.16 11.94
CA LEU A 5 9.98 3.87 11.28
C LEU A 5 11.37 3.25 11.41
N VAL A 6 12.42 4.03 11.17
CA VAL A 6 13.82 3.59 11.28
C VAL A 6 14.17 3.24 12.74
N ASN A 7 13.61 3.99 13.70
CA ASN A 7 13.83 3.78 15.13
C ASN A 7 12.90 2.73 15.77
N GLY A 8 12.00 2.09 15.00
CA GLY A 8 11.05 1.10 15.53
C GLY A 8 9.95 1.65 16.45
N GLN A 9 9.71 2.96 16.40
CA GLN A 9 8.74 3.68 17.26
C GLN A 9 7.35 3.82 16.62
N LEU A 10 7.14 3.27 15.43
CA LEU A 10 5.86 3.38 14.70
C LEU A 10 4.79 2.39 15.21
N ASN A 11 5.07 1.61 16.26
CA ASN A 11 4.15 0.59 16.82
C ASN A 11 3.60 -0.36 15.76
N ILE A 12 4.45 -0.81 14.83
CA ILE A 12 4.08 -1.81 13.82
C ILE A 12 3.84 -3.15 14.55
N PRO A 13 2.75 -3.87 14.25
CA PRO A 13 2.51 -5.17 14.86
C PRO A 13 3.63 -6.18 14.60
N ASP A 14 3.79 -7.13 15.51
CA ASP A 14 4.78 -8.19 15.37
C ASP A 14 4.58 -9.00 14.07
N SER A 15 5.70 -9.54 13.57
CA SER A 15 5.70 -10.36 12.37
C SER A 15 4.81 -11.61 12.54
N LYS A 16 4.01 -11.91 11.51
CA LYS A 16 3.05 -13.03 11.49
C LYS A 16 3.32 -13.96 10.31
N PRO A 17 3.04 -15.26 10.43
CA PRO A 17 3.12 -16.16 9.28
C PRO A 17 2.11 -15.73 8.21
N LEU A 18 2.43 -16.01 6.94
CA LEU A 18 1.50 -15.75 5.85
C LEU A 18 0.31 -16.73 5.92
N PRO A 19 -0.91 -16.28 5.60
CA PRO A 19 -2.10 -17.14 5.68
C PRO A 19 -1.94 -18.39 4.82
N ASP A 20 -2.22 -19.56 5.38
CA ASP A 20 -2.25 -20.86 4.70
C ASP A 20 -0.98 -21.20 3.89
N TYR A 21 0.14 -20.54 4.17
CA TYR A 21 1.40 -20.76 3.46
C TYR A 21 2.24 -21.84 4.14
N GLU A 22 2.73 -22.80 3.36
CA GLU A 22 3.55 -23.92 3.86
C GLU A 22 4.79 -23.44 4.63
N ASN A 23 5.34 -22.29 4.22
CA ASN A 23 6.43 -21.67 4.93
C ASN A 23 5.92 -20.88 6.14
N THR A 24 6.18 -21.41 7.33
CA THR A 24 5.79 -20.81 8.62
C THR A 24 6.69 -19.64 9.06
N THR A 25 7.60 -19.18 8.21
CA THR A 25 8.45 -18.01 8.49
C THR A 25 7.57 -16.79 8.76
N LYS A 26 7.82 -16.14 9.89
CA LYS A 26 7.11 -14.91 10.25
C LYS A 26 7.53 -13.79 9.31
N MET A 27 6.54 -13.17 8.67
CA MET A 27 6.73 -12.05 7.75
C MET A 27 6.36 -10.73 8.43
N PRO A 28 7.14 -9.66 8.23
CA PRO A 28 6.85 -8.36 8.81
C PRO A 28 5.63 -7.73 8.13
N HIS A 29 4.93 -6.88 8.87
CA HIS A 29 3.96 -5.97 8.29
C HIS A 29 4.70 -4.87 7.52
N VAL A 30 4.27 -4.61 6.28
CA VAL A 30 4.97 -3.67 5.39
C VAL A 30 4.04 -2.55 4.94
N ILE A 31 4.62 -1.35 4.82
CA ILE A 31 4.02 -0.20 4.16
C ILE A 31 4.19 -0.38 2.65
N VAL A 32 3.09 -0.28 1.92
CA VAL A 32 3.11 -0.31 0.45
C VAL A 32 3.56 1.05 -0.06
N ALA A 33 4.64 1.07 -0.84
CA ALA A 33 5.27 2.28 -1.34
C ALA A 33 5.52 2.22 -2.86
N ASP A 34 5.69 3.38 -3.46
CA ASP A 34 6.15 3.51 -4.85
C ASP A 34 7.69 3.38 -4.97
N GLU A 35 8.21 3.55 -6.19
CA GLU A 35 9.64 3.45 -6.46
C GLU A 35 10.46 4.65 -5.95
N ALA A 36 9.81 5.78 -5.62
CA ALA A 36 10.47 6.96 -5.06
C ALA A 36 10.89 6.76 -3.59
N PHE A 37 10.38 5.72 -2.91
CA PHE A 37 10.82 5.37 -1.56
C PHE A 37 11.97 4.34 -1.56
N SER A 38 12.87 4.49 -0.58
CA SER A 38 13.91 3.49 -0.29
C SER A 38 13.30 2.22 0.32
N MET A 39 13.66 1.07 -0.22
CA MET A 39 13.13 -0.22 0.26
C MET A 39 13.81 -0.65 1.57
N SER A 40 13.00 -1.02 2.55
CA SER A 40 13.43 -1.45 3.90
C SER A 40 12.60 -2.67 4.36
N GLN A 41 12.87 -3.19 5.56
CA GLN A 41 12.12 -4.31 6.13
C GLN A 41 10.61 -4.04 6.23
N HIS A 42 10.23 -2.79 6.47
CA HIS A 42 8.84 -2.36 6.65
C HIS A 42 8.34 -1.47 5.51
N VAL A 43 9.10 -1.30 4.42
CA VAL A 43 8.72 -0.50 3.24
C VAL A 43 8.92 -1.34 1.99
N MET A 44 7.81 -1.64 1.32
CA MET A 44 7.78 -2.52 0.17
C MET A 44 7.53 -1.75 -1.11
N ARG A 45 8.44 -1.89 -2.08
CA ARG A 45 8.36 -1.24 -3.39
C ARG A 45 8.41 -2.24 -4.54
N PRO A 46 7.90 -1.91 -5.73
CA PRO A 46 7.88 -2.84 -6.85
C PRO A 46 9.30 -3.22 -7.31
N TYR A 47 9.41 -4.36 -8.00
CA TYR A 47 10.61 -4.68 -8.76
C TYR A 47 10.81 -3.63 -9.87
N ALA A 48 12.06 -3.22 -10.08
CA ALA A 48 12.40 -2.27 -11.13
C ALA A 48 11.92 -2.80 -12.49
N ARG A 49 11.37 -1.93 -13.35
CA ARG A 49 10.68 -2.28 -14.60
C ARG A 49 11.55 -2.93 -15.71
N ARG A 50 12.77 -3.38 -15.40
CA ARG A 50 13.69 -4.05 -16.33
C ARG A 50 13.71 -5.55 -16.06
N ASN A 51 13.60 -6.37 -17.10
CA ASN A 51 13.73 -7.84 -17.05
C ASN A 51 12.84 -8.50 -15.97
N LEU A 52 11.54 -8.16 -15.98
CA LEU A 52 10.55 -8.74 -15.05
C LEU A 52 10.09 -10.11 -15.54
N ASP A 53 10.36 -11.15 -14.76
CA ASP A 53 9.70 -12.45 -14.91
C ASP A 53 8.21 -12.35 -14.51
N ILE A 54 7.44 -13.40 -14.84
CA ILE A 54 5.98 -13.46 -14.57
C ILE A 54 5.69 -13.21 -13.08
N LYS A 55 6.49 -13.79 -12.18
CA LYS A 55 6.34 -13.64 -10.73
C LYS A 55 6.53 -12.18 -10.29
N LYS A 56 7.56 -11.49 -10.79
CA LYS A 56 7.81 -10.08 -10.49
C LYS A 56 6.75 -9.16 -11.09
N ARG A 57 6.26 -9.46 -12.31
CA ARG A 57 5.12 -8.73 -12.91
C ARG A 57 3.87 -8.86 -12.04
N LEU A 58 3.58 -10.08 -11.60
CA LEU A 58 2.46 -10.37 -10.72
C LEU A 58 2.57 -9.64 -9.38
N PHE A 59 3.74 -9.67 -8.74
CA PHE A 59 3.99 -8.92 -7.53
C PHE A 59 3.77 -7.41 -7.73
N ASN A 60 4.35 -6.84 -8.79
CA ASN A 60 4.20 -5.41 -9.11
C ASN A 60 2.74 -5.03 -9.35
N TYR A 61 1.97 -5.89 -10.03
CA TYR A 61 0.53 -5.70 -10.23
C TYR A 61 -0.23 -5.74 -8.90
N ARG A 62 0.00 -6.76 -8.05
CA ARG A 62 -0.65 -6.87 -6.72
C ARG A 62 -0.34 -5.65 -5.84
N LEU A 63 0.91 -5.20 -5.83
CA LEU A 63 1.35 -4.02 -5.09
C LEU A 63 0.66 -2.74 -5.62
N SER A 64 0.60 -2.58 -6.94
CA SER A 64 -0.06 -1.43 -7.57
C SER A 64 -1.57 -1.45 -7.34
N ARG A 65 -2.20 -2.63 -7.35
CA ARG A 65 -3.62 -2.78 -7.03
C ARG A 65 -3.91 -2.41 -5.58
N ALA A 66 -3.05 -2.79 -4.63
CA ALA A 66 -3.17 -2.38 -3.24
C ALA A 66 -3.09 -0.85 -3.09
N ARG A 67 -2.11 -0.19 -3.75
CA ARG A 67 -2.02 1.27 -3.77
C ARG A 67 -3.25 1.93 -4.37
N ARG A 68 -3.72 1.42 -5.52
CA ARG A 68 -4.89 1.95 -6.23
C ARG A 68 -6.12 2.02 -5.32
N PHE A 69 -6.39 1.00 -4.51
CA PHE A 69 -7.51 1.04 -3.55
C PHE A 69 -7.36 2.14 -2.50
N VAL A 70 -6.14 2.34 -1.98
CA VAL A 70 -5.84 3.39 -1.00
C VAL A 70 -5.99 4.78 -1.64
N GLU A 71 -5.41 4.97 -2.82
CA GLU A 71 -5.51 6.20 -3.61
C GLU A 71 -6.97 6.56 -3.96
N CYS A 72 -7.76 5.59 -4.43
CA CYS A 72 -9.19 5.81 -4.71
C CYS A 72 -9.96 6.21 -3.44
N THR A 73 -9.66 5.57 -2.30
CA THR A 73 -10.31 5.89 -1.02
C THR A 73 -10.01 7.33 -0.60
N PHE A 74 -8.75 7.76 -0.69
CA PHE A 74 -8.38 9.14 -0.41
C PHE A 74 -8.97 10.13 -1.43
N GLY A 75 -9.04 9.77 -2.71
CA GLY A 75 -9.69 10.57 -3.73
C GLY A 75 -11.17 10.81 -3.44
N ILE A 76 -11.91 9.76 -3.06
CA ILE A 76 -13.31 9.88 -2.64
C ILE A 76 -13.43 10.73 -1.37
N LEU A 77 -12.56 10.51 -0.38
CA LEU A 77 -12.56 11.27 0.86
C LEU A 77 -12.32 12.75 0.61
N ALA A 78 -11.35 13.10 -0.24
CA ALA A 78 -11.03 14.47 -0.62
C ALA A 78 -12.17 15.13 -1.40
N ASN A 79 -12.70 14.44 -2.42
CA ASN A 79 -13.79 14.96 -3.25
C ASN A 79 -15.06 15.24 -2.44
N LYS A 80 -15.37 14.42 -1.42
CA LYS A 80 -16.48 14.68 -0.49
C LYS A 80 -16.11 15.74 0.55
N GLY A 81 -14.91 15.67 1.10
CA GLY A 81 -14.37 16.58 2.11
C GLY A 81 -13.55 17.69 1.48
N ARG A 82 -14.20 18.74 0.97
CA ARG A 82 -13.55 19.85 0.24
C ARG A 82 -12.35 20.48 0.97
N VAL A 83 -12.29 20.38 2.30
CA VAL A 83 -11.15 20.80 3.13
C VAL A 83 -9.81 20.21 2.69
N PHE A 84 -9.80 19.01 2.09
CA PHE A 84 -8.58 18.33 1.65
C PHE A 84 -8.04 18.81 0.29
N HIS A 85 -8.78 19.63 -0.45
CA HIS A 85 -8.34 20.17 -1.74
C HIS A 85 -7.50 21.45 -1.61
N THR A 86 -7.38 22.01 -0.41
CA THR A 86 -6.64 23.24 -0.13
C THR A 86 -5.61 23.01 0.96
N ALA A 87 -4.56 23.83 1.00
CA ALA A 87 -3.63 23.84 2.10
C ALA A 87 -4.39 24.08 3.42
N ILE A 88 -4.24 23.15 4.37
CA ILE A 88 -4.91 23.22 5.66
C ILE A 88 -4.02 24.02 6.62
N MET A 89 -4.32 25.30 6.76
CA MET A 89 -3.58 26.25 7.62
C MET A 89 -4.04 26.15 9.08
N LEU A 90 -3.97 24.95 9.66
CA LEU A 90 -4.40 24.67 11.02
C LEU A 90 -3.28 23.94 11.78
N ASP A 91 -3.39 23.92 13.10
CA ASP A 91 -2.46 23.18 13.95
C ASP A 91 -2.49 21.67 13.60
N PRO A 92 -1.33 20.98 13.53
CA PRO A 92 -1.26 19.56 13.16
C PRO A 92 -2.15 18.63 14.00
N ASP A 93 -2.33 18.92 15.29
CA ASP A 93 -3.20 18.10 16.14
C ASP A 93 -4.66 18.29 15.77
N PHE A 94 -5.06 19.50 15.40
CA PHE A 94 -6.42 19.74 14.89
C PHE A 94 -6.62 19.17 13.48
N VAL A 95 -5.60 19.20 12.63
CA VAL A 95 -5.65 18.53 11.32
C VAL A 95 -5.86 17.01 11.48
N LYS A 96 -5.21 16.40 12.48
CA LYS A 96 -5.43 14.99 12.81
C LYS A 96 -6.90 14.73 13.17
N ASP A 97 -7.51 15.59 13.98
CA ASP A 97 -8.92 15.46 14.33
C ASP A 97 -9.85 15.59 13.11
N ILE A 98 -9.55 16.52 12.19
CA ILE A 98 -10.29 16.65 10.91
C ILE A 98 -10.20 15.37 10.09
N VAL A 99 -9.00 14.78 9.97
CA VAL A 99 -8.79 13.52 9.23
C VAL A 99 -9.57 12.38 9.90
N LEU A 100 -9.52 12.26 11.22
CA LEU A 100 -10.25 11.22 11.95
C LEU A 100 -11.77 11.39 11.80
N ALA A 101 -12.28 12.61 11.93
CA ALA A 101 -13.70 12.93 11.73
C ALA A 101 -14.15 12.60 10.30
N ALA A 102 -13.34 12.94 9.29
CA ALA A 102 -13.63 12.60 7.90
C ALA A 102 -13.68 11.08 7.67
N CYS A 103 -12.76 10.30 8.27
CA CYS A 103 -12.78 8.84 8.22
C CYS A 103 -14.05 8.26 8.85
N VAL A 104 -14.45 8.75 10.03
CA VAL A 104 -15.68 8.31 10.72
C VAL A 104 -16.91 8.63 9.87
N LEU A 105 -17.00 9.86 9.35
CA LEU A 105 -18.12 10.28 8.52
C LEU A 105 -18.18 9.50 7.20
N HIS A 106 -17.04 9.25 6.57
CA HIS A 106 -16.96 8.42 5.36
C HIS A 106 -17.51 7.02 5.63
N ASN A 107 -17.07 6.38 6.71
CA ASN A 107 -17.55 5.05 7.09
C ASN A 107 -19.05 5.03 7.39
N PHE A 108 -19.55 6.04 8.12
CA PHE A 108 -20.98 6.19 8.41
C PHE A 108 -21.82 6.29 7.13
N VAL A 109 -21.42 7.17 6.20
CA VAL A 109 -22.13 7.36 4.92
C VAL A 109 -22.12 6.06 4.09
N ARG A 110 -21.00 5.33 4.04
CA ARG A 110 -20.95 4.06 3.31
C ARG A 110 -21.88 3.00 3.89
N VAL A 111 -22.05 2.96 5.21
CA VAL A 111 -22.96 2.01 5.87
C VAL A 111 -24.42 2.41 5.61
N ARG A 112 -24.74 3.70 5.66
CA ARG A 112 -26.10 4.21 5.48
C ARG A 112 -26.58 4.14 4.02
N ASP A 113 -25.74 4.59 3.08
CA ASP A 113 -26.13 4.83 1.67
C ASP A 113 -25.60 3.74 0.73
N GLY A 114 -24.75 2.83 1.22
CA GLY A 114 -23.99 1.91 0.39
C GLY A 114 -22.83 2.59 -0.35
N TYR A 115 -22.18 1.85 -1.26
CA TYR A 115 -21.16 2.39 -2.14
C TYR A 115 -21.16 1.67 -3.48
N GLN A 116 -20.78 2.37 -4.55
CA GLN A 116 -20.53 1.73 -5.85
C GLN A 116 -19.10 1.24 -5.90
N PHE A 117 -18.92 -0.04 -6.26
CA PHE A 117 -17.60 -0.66 -6.29
C PHE A 117 -16.69 -0.02 -7.36
N GLU A 118 -17.24 0.39 -8.50
CA GLU A 118 -16.51 1.05 -9.59
C GLU A 118 -15.78 2.33 -9.12
N ASP A 119 -16.40 3.11 -8.24
CA ASP A 119 -15.79 4.32 -7.68
C ASP A 119 -14.52 4.02 -6.87
N THR A 120 -14.42 2.83 -6.30
CA THR A 120 -13.23 2.38 -5.57
C THR A 120 -12.10 1.89 -6.48
N LEU A 121 -12.38 1.79 -7.78
CA LEU A 121 -11.42 1.37 -8.79
C LEU A 121 -10.83 2.56 -9.55
N THR A 122 -11.44 3.74 -9.60
CA THR A 122 -10.90 4.86 -10.38
C THR A 122 -10.30 5.94 -9.49
N SER A 123 -8.98 6.14 -9.58
CA SER A 123 -8.28 7.29 -8.98
C SER A 123 -7.66 8.12 -10.09
N PRO A 124 -7.88 9.45 -10.11
CA PRO A 124 -7.22 10.37 -11.03
C PRO A 124 -5.79 10.76 -10.57
N MET A 125 -5.22 10.12 -9.55
CA MET A 125 -3.85 10.43 -9.12
C MET A 125 -2.83 9.98 -10.18
N GLU A 126 -2.12 10.96 -10.74
CA GLU A 126 -0.99 10.74 -11.63
C GLU A 126 0.15 10.03 -10.89
N ASN A 127 0.79 9.07 -11.55
CA ASN A 127 1.98 8.43 -10.99
C ASN A 127 3.13 9.44 -10.98
N ILE A 128 3.77 9.63 -9.83
CA ILE A 128 4.97 10.47 -9.72
C ILE A 128 6.12 9.80 -10.51
N GLU A 129 6.78 10.56 -11.39
CA GLU A 129 7.98 10.09 -12.10
C GLU A 129 9.17 9.92 -11.14
N VAL A 130 9.88 8.81 -11.31
CA VAL A 130 10.84 8.30 -10.31
C VAL A 130 12.26 8.72 -10.66
N ILE A 131 12.95 9.36 -9.72
CA ILE A 131 14.42 9.55 -9.73
C ILE A 131 15.04 8.47 -8.85
N GLY A 132 16.04 7.75 -9.37
CA GLY A 132 16.57 6.52 -8.77
C GLY A 132 16.96 6.66 -7.29
N THR A 133 16.33 5.86 -6.43
CA THR A 133 16.66 5.78 -4.99
C THR A 133 17.63 4.63 -4.70
N GLY A 134 18.57 4.90 -3.79
CA GLY A 134 19.73 4.09 -3.45
C GLY A 134 19.47 2.61 -3.07
N GLY A 135 20.56 1.84 -3.04
CA GLY A 135 20.56 0.39 -2.90
C GLY A 135 19.90 -0.11 -1.61
N SER A 136 18.98 -1.06 -1.75
CA SER A 136 18.31 -1.71 -0.61
C SER A 136 19.11 -2.88 -0.05
N CYS A 137 18.99 -3.11 1.27
CA CYS A 137 19.62 -4.23 1.97
C CYS A 137 19.08 -5.60 1.50
N THR A 138 19.90 -6.63 1.62
CA THR A 138 19.57 -8.00 1.19
C THR A 138 18.33 -8.55 1.91
N ALA A 139 18.15 -8.23 3.19
CA ALA A 139 16.99 -8.67 3.98
C ALA A 139 15.66 -8.14 3.40
N ALA A 140 15.59 -6.86 3.03
CA ALA A 140 14.37 -6.28 2.45
C ALA A 140 14.04 -6.88 1.07
N LYS A 141 15.07 -7.18 0.26
CA LYS A 141 14.90 -7.92 -1.00
C LYS A 141 14.33 -9.32 -0.77
N ASN A 142 14.81 -10.02 0.25
CA ASN A 142 14.32 -11.36 0.60
C ASN A 142 12.86 -11.32 1.06
N ILE A 143 12.48 -10.35 1.89
CA ILE A 143 11.09 -10.16 2.32
C ILE A 143 10.18 -9.99 1.09
N ARG A 144 10.57 -9.15 0.13
CA ARG A 144 9.82 -8.97 -1.12
C ARG A 144 9.69 -10.26 -1.91
N ASN A 145 10.78 -11.02 -2.03
CA ASN A 145 10.79 -12.28 -2.75
C ASN A 145 9.84 -13.29 -2.10
N VAL A 146 9.81 -13.38 -0.76
CA VAL A 146 8.87 -14.26 -0.06
C VAL A 146 7.41 -13.87 -0.33
N PHE A 147 7.07 -12.58 -0.34
CA PHE A 147 5.74 -12.14 -0.75
C PHE A 147 5.43 -12.48 -2.22
N ALA A 148 6.40 -12.33 -3.11
CA ALA A 148 6.24 -12.68 -4.51
C ALA A 148 6.00 -14.19 -4.70
N ASP A 149 6.74 -15.03 -3.97
CA ASP A 149 6.57 -16.48 -3.96
C ASP A 149 5.18 -16.85 -3.42
N TYR A 150 4.76 -16.24 -2.32
CA TYR A 150 3.43 -16.42 -1.74
C TYR A 150 2.31 -16.12 -2.75
N PHE A 151 2.37 -14.99 -3.47
CA PHE A 151 1.33 -14.64 -4.45
C PHE A 151 1.28 -15.58 -5.67
N THR A 152 2.34 -16.34 -5.92
CA THR A 152 2.37 -17.41 -6.94
C THR A 152 2.05 -18.80 -6.38
N SER A 153 2.03 -18.97 -5.06
CA SER A 153 1.72 -20.23 -4.42
C SER A 153 0.21 -20.55 -4.43
N PRO A 154 -0.20 -21.82 -4.25
CA PRO A 154 -1.61 -22.17 -4.11
C PRO A 154 -2.35 -21.36 -3.03
N ALA A 155 -1.68 -21.02 -1.92
CA ALA A 155 -2.26 -20.28 -0.80
C ALA A 155 -2.53 -18.80 -1.12
N GLY A 156 -1.61 -18.13 -1.83
CA GLY A 156 -1.69 -16.69 -2.11
C GLY A 156 -2.20 -16.34 -3.51
N CYS A 157 -2.32 -17.31 -4.41
CA CYS A 157 -2.79 -17.08 -5.77
C CYS A 157 -4.28 -16.70 -5.81
N VAL A 158 -4.69 -15.95 -6.83
CA VAL A 158 -6.10 -15.64 -7.08
C VAL A 158 -6.44 -15.87 -8.55
N PRO A 159 -7.68 -16.31 -8.88
CA PRO A 159 -8.01 -16.78 -10.23
C PRO A 159 -7.78 -15.77 -11.35
N TRP A 160 -8.01 -14.48 -11.07
CA TRP A 160 -7.97 -13.43 -12.09
C TRP A 160 -6.56 -12.87 -12.36
N GLN A 161 -5.54 -13.27 -11.58
CA GLN A 161 -4.28 -12.50 -11.53
C GLN A 161 -3.40 -12.63 -12.77
N TYR A 162 -3.44 -13.77 -13.44
CA TYR A 162 -2.65 -14.01 -14.64
C TYR A 162 -3.24 -13.34 -15.89
N ASN A 163 -4.53 -13.00 -15.85
CA ASN A 163 -5.22 -12.29 -16.94
C ASN A 163 -4.96 -10.77 -16.92
N MET A 164 -4.31 -10.27 -15.87
CA MET A 164 -4.15 -8.85 -15.58
C MET A 164 -2.71 -8.33 -15.76
N ILE A 165 -1.75 -9.22 -16.06
CA ILE A 165 -0.31 -8.92 -16.03
C ILE A 165 0.35 -8.85 -17.39
#